data_AF-A0A7Y5FLQ0-F1
#
_entry.id   AF-A0A7Y5FLQ0-F1
#
_cell.length_a   1.000
_cell.length_b   1.000
_cell.length_c   1.000
_cell.angle_alpha   90.00
_cell.angle_beta   90.00
_cell.angle_gamma   90.00
#
_symmetry.space_group_name_H-M   'P 1'
#
loop_
_entity.id
_entity.type
_entity.pdbx_description
1 polymer ?
#
loop_
_entity_poly.entity_id
_entity_poly.type
_entity_poly.pdbx_seq_one_letter_code
_entity_poly.pdbx_strand_id
1 'polypeptide(L)'
;MKVASFLFAVLFAASLTFAQSEMAPRNSKGDPIPADTIRPQNFPYPTAFNFNYSTVPGMNGGTVGAMFLNGKYYFNRWNSTMMYRYNPDGPGGGPGTLSDSITYQGSVRDLATDGQFLYGGNATATLYKMDPSTMATVATITLTGGSTRAVAYDPSRGGIWNTNFSGNIFLHSLTGTLLQTITSPLTGKYGMAYDSVPGQPAYLWVWNQVTGGLSNSLHKINIATGAEEVN
;
A
#
# COMPACT_ATOMS: atom_id res chain seq x y z
N MET A 1 -53.68 25.28 41.04
CA MET A 1 -52.27 24.86 41.08
C MET A 1 -52.00 24.06 39.80
N LYS A 2 -51.39 24.68 38.79
CA LYS A 2 -51.15 24.05 37.47
C LYS A 2 -49.71 23.55 37.45
N VAL A 3 -49.52 22.24 37.32
CA VAL A 3 -48.21 21.60 37.15
C VAL A 3 -47.96 21.47 35.65
N ALA A 4 -46.85 22.03 35.17
CA ALA A 4 -46.39 21.85 33.80
C ALA A 4 -45.46 20.63 33.76
N SER A 5 -45.81 19.61 32.96
CA SER A 5 -44.94 18.48 32.68
C SER A 5 -44.04 18.81 31.48
N PHE A 6 -42.73 18.81 31.68
CA PHE A 6 -41.74 18.86 30.61
C PHE A 6 -41.38 17.44 30.18
N LEU A 7 -41.58 17.14 28.90
CA LEU A 7 -41.12 15.89 28.27
C LEU A 7 -39.67 16.09 27.81
N PHE A 8 -38.73 15.37 28.40
CA PHE A 8 -37.32 15.38 28.00
C PHE A 8 -37.11 14.27 26.95
N ALA A 9 -36.94 14.63 25.69
CA ALA A 9 -36.61 13.67 24.63
C ALA A 9 -35.09 13.50 24.55
N VAL A 10 -34.58 12.34 24.96
CA VAL A 10 -33.18 11.96 24.77
C VAL A 10 -33.03 11.41 23.35
N LEU A 11 -32.40 12.19 22.47
CA LEU A 11 -32.04 11.74 21.12
C LEU A 11 -30.80 10.83 21.21
N PHE A 12 -30.97 9.52 20.99
CA PHE A 12 -29.84 8.62 20.74
C PHE A 12 -29.33 8.86 19.31
N ALA A 13 -28.19 9.52 19.18
CA ALA A 13 -27.45 9.53 17.92
C ALA A 13 -26.77 8.17 17.74
N ALA A 14 -27.43 7.24 17.04
CA ALA A 14 -26.78 6.02 16.59
C ALA A 14 -25.79 6.39 15.47
N SER A 15 -24.49 6.34 15.77
CA SER A 15 -23.46 6.40 14.73
C SER A 15 -23.54 5.14 13.88
N LEU A 16 -24.17 5.24 12.71
CA LEU A 16 -24.11 4.20 11.68
C LEU A 16 -22.69 4.19 11.11
N THR A 17 -21.83 3.32 11.64
CA THR A 17 -20.55 3.00 11.00
C THR A 17 -20.83 2.03 9.86
N PHE A 18 -20.81 2.52 8.62
CA PHE A 18 -20.74 1.64 7.46
C PHE A 18 -19.35 1.02 7.40
N ALA A 19 -19.27 -0.32 7.42
CA ALA A 19 -18.03 -1.01 7.10
C ALA A 19 -17.67 -0.68 5.64
N GLN A 20 -16.61 0.10 5.43
CA GLN A 20 -16.08 0.34 4.11
C GLN A 20 -15.53 -0.98 3.56
N SER A 21 -16.16 -1.55 2.53
CA SER A 21 -15.57 -2.64 1.75
C SER A 21 -14.42 -2.06 0.93
N GLU A 22 -13.20 -2.08 1.49
CA GLU A 22 -11.98 -1.59 0.80
C GLU A 22 -11.40 -2.60 -0.19
N MET A 23 -12.03 -3.76 -0.34
CA MET A 23 -11.64 -4.76 -1.33
C MET A 23 -12.31 -4.44 -2.67
N ALA A 24 -11.56 -4.56 -3.77
CA ALA A 24 -12.18 -4.77 -5.07
C ALA A 24 -13.06 -6.03 -4.98
N PRO A 25 -14.22 -6.07 -5.66
CA PRO A 25 -14.99 -7.30 -5.74
C PRO A 25 -14.06 -8.43 -6.20
N ARG A 26 -13.90 -9.48 -5.38
CA ARG A 26 -13.38 -10.75 -5.92
C ARG A 26 -14.37 -11.15 -6.99
N ASN A 27 -13.90 -11.39 -8.21
CA ASN A 27 -14.80 -11.96 -9.20
C ASN A 27 -15.20 -13.35 -8.70
N SER A 28 -16.44 -13.48 -8.23
CA SER A 28 -17.06 -14.76 -7.86
C SER A 28 -17.52 -15.54 -9.08
N LYS A 29 -17.16 -15.09 -10.29
CA LYS A 29 -17.45 -15.77 -11.54
C LYS A 29 -16.19 -16.51 -11.95
N GLY A 30 -16.34 -17.80 -12.27
CA GLY A 30 -15.30 -18.72 -12.75
C GLY A 30 -14.63 -18.31 -14.05
N ASP A 31 -14.13 -17.08 -14.12
CA ASP A 31 -13.10 -16.71 -15.06
C ASP A 31 -11.89 -17.60 -14.77
N PRO A 32 -11.22 -18.15 -15.80
CA PRO A 32 -10.01 -18.89 -15.59
C PRO A 32 -9.06 -18.00 -14.80
N ILE A 33 -8.55 -18.50 -13.67
CA ILE A 33 -7.45 -17.86 -12.95
C ILE A 33 -6.41 -17.53 -14.01
N PRO A 34 -6.13 -16.24 -14.29
CA PRO A 34 -5.15 -15.90 -15.29
C PRO A 34 -3.87 -16.62 -14.88
N ALA A 35 -3.33 -17.44 -15.78
CA ALA A 35 -2.00 -18.02 -15.63
C ALA A 35 -0.97 -16.90 -15.85
N ASP A 36 -1.12 -15.78 -15.15
CA ASP A 36 -0.42 -14.54 -15.46
C ASP A 36 0.97 -14.59 -14.81
N THR A 37 1.80 -15.41 -15.44
CA THR A 37 3.25 -15.37 -15.36
C THR A 37 3.84 -14.88 -16.69
N ILE A 38 3.00 -14.51 -17.66
CA ILE A 38 3.46 -14.04 -18.96
C ILE A 38 3.50 -12.53 -18.89
N ARG A 39 4.73 -11.98 -18.77
CA ARG A 39 4.98 -10.55 -18.96
C ARG A 39 4.17 -10.06 -20.17
N PRO A 40 3.36 -8.98 -20.06
CA PRO A 40 2.65 -8.44 -21.20
C PRO A 40 3.60 -8.22 -22.38
N GLN A 41 3.19 -8.63 -23.58
CA GLN A 41 4.05 -8.71 -24.77
C GLN A 41 4.79 -7.40 -25.10
N ASN A 42 4.29 -6.27 -24.61
CA ASN A 42 4.88 -4.93 -24.78
C ASN A 42 5.18 -4.22 -23.45
N PHE A 43 5.35 -4.92 -22.34
CA PHE A 43 5.75 -4.28 -21.08
C PHE A 43 7.15 -3.68 -21.27
N PRO A 44 7.34 -2.35 -21.26
CA PRO A 44 8.55 -1.74 -21.78
C PRO A 44 9.71 -1.78 -20.77
N TYR A 45 9.46 -2.20 -19.53
CA TYR A 45 10.43 -2.18 -18.44
C TYR A 45 11.07 -3.55 -18.18
N PRO A 46 12.34 -3.60 -17.70
CA PRO A 46 12.96 -4.84 -17.26
C PRO A 46 12.15 -5.52 -16.16
N THR A 47 11.92 -6.83 -16.30
CA THR A 47 11.24 -7.62 -15.28
C THR A 47 12.26 -8.13 -14.27
N ALA A 48 12.21 -7.62 -13.03
CA ALA A 48 13.07 -8.10 -11.95
C ALA A 48 12.55 -9.39 -11.32
N PHE A 49 11.23 -9.54 -11.22
CA PHE A 49 10.55 -10.72 -10.72
C PHE A 49 9.18 -10.84 -11.40
N ASN A 50 8.70 -12.06 -11.54
CA ASN A 50 7.40 -12.36 -12.11
C ASN A 50 6.87 -13.65 -11.47
N PHE A 51 5.71 -13.57 -10.83
CA PHE A 51 5.10 -14.70 -10.16
C PHE A 51 3.59 -14.55 -10.21
N ASN A 52 2.90 -15.69 -10.26
CA ASN A 52 1.45 -15.71 -10.09
C ASN A 52 1.14 -15.79 -8.59
N TYR A 53 0.54 -14.73 -8.07
CA TYR A 53 0.13 -14.65 -6.67
C TYR A 53 -0.72 -15.85 -6.24
N SER A 54 -1.63 -16.34 -7.08
CA SER A 54 -2.52 -17.46 -6.73
C SER A 54 -1.82 -18.81 -6.60
N THR A 55 -0.59 -18.93 -7.10
CA THR A 55 0.20 -20.16 -7.04
C THR A 55 1.17 -20.20 -5.87
N VAL A 56 1.31 -19.10 -5.11
CA VAL A 56 2.24 -19.04 -3.97
C VAL A 56 1.66 -19.86 -2.79
N PRO A 57 2.32 -20.97 -2.39
CA PRO A 57 1.78 -21.87 -1.37
C PRO A 57 1.60 -21.18 -0.01
N GLY A 58 0.52 -21.49 0.71
CA GLY A 58 0.30 -21.00 2.07
C GLY A 58 -0.13 -19.53 2.19
N MET A 59 -0.23 -18.81 1.07
CA MET A 59 -0.61 -17.40 1.08
C MET A 59 -2.13 -17.25 1.14
N ASN A 60 -2.68 -17.12 2.35
CA ASN A 60 -4.12 -17.08 2.58
C ASN A 60 -4.60 -15.70 3.08
N GLY A 61 -5.74 -15.23 2.56
CA GLY A 61 -6.45 -14.05 3.07
C GLY A 61 -6.17 -12.69 2.39
N GLY A 62 -5.51 -12.67 1.23
CA GLY A 62 -5.24 -11.45 0.45
C GLY A 62 -4.18 -10.54 1.08
N THR A 63 -3.21 -10.12 0.27
CA THR A 63 -2.13 -9.22 0.70
C THR A 63 -2.30 -7.86 0.05
N VAL A 64 -1.74 -6.83 0.67
CA VAL A 64 -1.91 -5.43 0.22
C VAL A 64 -0.61 -4.67 0.02
N GLY A 65 0.51 -5.23 0.44
CA GLY A 65 1.84 -4.76 0.07
C GLY A 65 2.76 -5.94 -0.22
N ALA A 66 3.83 -5.65 -0.95
CA ALA A 66 4.87 -6.60 -1.31
C ALA A 66 6.23 -5.91 -1.25
N MET A 67 7.22 -6.55 -0.64
CA MET A 67 8.59 -6.02 -0.58
C MET A 67 9.60 -7.15 -0.68
N PHE A 68 10.75 -6.91 -1.31
CA PHE A 68 11.89 -7.82 -1.25
C PHE A 68 13.02 -7.18 -0.45
N LEU A 69 13.47 -7.85 0.61
CA LEU A 69 14.52 -7.34 1.50
C LEU A 69 15.24 -8.51 2.17
N ASN A 70 16.56 -8.42 2.39
CA ASN A 70 17.34 -9.44 3.11
C ASN A 70 17.11 -10.89 2.60
N GLY A 71 16.97 -11.06 1.29
CA GLY A 71 16.78 -12.38 0.66
C GLY A 71 15.42 -13.03 0.93
N LYS A 72 14.39 -12.23 1.25
CA LYS A 72 13.03 -12.69 1.50
C LYS A 72 12.01 -11.76 0.83
N TYR A 73 10.90 -12.36 0.39
CA TYR A 73 9.69 -11.62 0.01
C TYR A 73 8.80 -11.43 1.23
N TYR A 74 8.35 -10.21 1.47
CA TYR A 74 7.46 -9.80 2.57
C TYR A 74 6.10 -9.46 1.99
N PHE A 75 5.04 -10.01 2.58
CA PHE A 75 3.67 -9.71 2.22
C PHE A 75 2.82 -9.46 3.47
N ASN A 76 2.32 -8.23 3.64
CA ASN A 76 1.40 -7.89 4.71
C ASN A 76 -0.04 -8.23 4.32
N ARG A 77 -0.77 -8.84 5.26
CA ARG A 77 -2.14 -9.29 5.05
C ARG A 77 -3.13 -8.14 5.23
N TRP A 78 -4.16 -8.10 4.39
CA TRP A 78 -5.19 -7.06 4.48
C TRP A 78 -5.88 -7.10 5.84
N ASN A 79 -5.98 -5.92 6.47
CA ASN A 79 -6.64 -5.71 7.74
C ASN A 79 -6.21 -6.71 8.83
N SER A 80 -4.92 -7.00 8.91
CA SER A 80 -4.34 -7.99 9.81
C SER A 80 -2.95 -7.59 10.24
N THR A 81 -2.57 -8.02 11.43
CA THR A 81 -1.22 -7.90 11.97
C THR A 81 -0.26 -8.97 11.44
N MET A 82 -0.70 -9.84 10.52
CA MET A 82 0.14 -10.90 9.97
C MET A 82 1.00 -10.41 8.80
N MET A 83 2.30 -10.69 8.88
CA MET A 83 3.27 -10.58 7.81
C MET A 83 3.71 -11.99 7.39
N TYR A 84 3.71 -12.28 6.10
CA TYR A 84 4.26 -13.52 5.55
C TYR A 84 5.62 -13.26 4.94
N ARG A 85 6.60 -14.12 5.24
CA ARG A 85 7.93 -14.09 4.61
C ARG A 85 8.15 -15.34 3.78
N TYR A 86 8.58 -15.16 2.54
CA TYR A 86 8.78 -16.24 1.58
C TYR A 86 10.22 -16.30 1.09
N ASN A 87 10.68 -17.53 0.85
CA ASN A 87 11.96 -17.78 0.22
C ASN A 87 11.89 -17.46 -1.30
N PRO A 88 13.02 -17.03 -1.90
CA PRO A 88 13.13 -16.80 -3.34
C PRO A 88 13.41 -18.09 -4.13
N ASP A 89 12.75 -19.19 -3.74
CA ASP A 89 12.89 -20.52 -4.33
C ASP A 89 11.68 -20.89 -5.22
N GLY A 90 10.83 -19.92 -5.54
CA GLY A 90 9.75 -20.05 -6.50
C GLY A 90 10.20 -19.89 -7.95
N PRO A 91 9.27 -20.08 -8.91
CA PRO A 91 9.55 -19.89 -10.34
C PRO A 91 10.18 -18.51 -10.63
N GLY A 92 11.25 -18.49 -11.43
CA GLY A 92 11.94 -17.25 -11.81
C GLY A 92 12.62 -16.52 -10.65
N GLY A 93 12.90 -17.20 -9.52
CA GLY A 93 13.43 -16.58 -8.31
C GLY A 93 12.39 -15.84 -7.47
N GLY A 94 11.10 -15.97 -7.82
CA GLY A 94 9.96 -15.40 -7.09
C GLY A 94 9.69 -16.10 -5.75
N PRO A 95 8.63 -15.68 -5.03
CA PRO A 95 8.23 -16.32 -3.78
C PRO A 95 7.82 -17.78 -3.98
N GLY A 96 8.45 -18.69 -3.23
CA GLY A 96 8.15 -20.13 -3.25
C GLY A 96 7.67 -20.62 -1.90
N THR A 97 8.55 -21.20 -1.09
CA THR A 97 8.21 -21.76 0.21
C THR A 97 8.01 -20.66 1.26
N LEU A 98 7.00 -20.84 2.13
CA LEU A 98 6.79 -19.98 3.29
C LEU A 98 7.97 -20.18 4.27
N SER A 99 8.73 -19.12 4.51
CA SER A 99 9.80 -19.11 5.51
C SER A 99 9.19 -19.07 6.91
N ASP A 100 8.34 -18.08 7.16
CA ASP A 100 7.58 -17.93 8.40
C ASP A 100 6.45 -16.92 8.24
N SER A 101 5.64 -16.83 9.29
CA SER A 101 4.62 -15.80 9.46
C SER A 101 4.85 -15.14 10.82
N ILE A 102 4.89 -13.81 10.86
CA ILE A 102 5.21 -13.05 12.07
C ILE A 102 4.21 -11.91 12.25
N THR A 103 3.92 -11.58 13.50
CA THR A 103 2.98 -10.49 13.81
C THR A 103 3.72 -9.18 13.99
N TYR A 104 3.09 -8.09 13.57
CA TYR A 104 3.60 -6.73 13.76
C TYR A 104 2.49 -5.81 14.23
N GLN A 105 2.87 -4.69 14.85
CA GLN A 105 1.92 -3.66 15.22
C GLN A 105 1.64 -2.78 14.01
N GLY A 106 0.37 -2.67 13.62
CA GLY A 106 -0.05 -1.62 12.72
C GLY A 106 -1.06 -2.02 11.67
N SER A 107 -1.20 -3.29 11.27
CA SER A 107 -2.08 -3.65 10.14
C SER A 107 -1.87 -2.71 8.92
N VAL A 108 -0.61 -2.46 8.57
CA VAL A 108 -0.23 -1.55 7.49
C VAL A 108 -0.81 -2.01 6.15
N ARG A 109 -1.03 -1.06 5.24
CA ARG A 109 -1.70 -1.27 3.97
C ARG A 109 -0.75 -1.42 2.79
N ASP A 110 0.50 -1.02 2.96
CA ASP A 110 1.56 -1.12 1.95
C ASP A 110 2.93 -1.11 2.65
N LEU A 111 3.99 -1.46 1.92
CA LEU A 111 5.36 -1.56 2.42
C LEU A 111 6.35 -0.81 1.53
N ALA A 112 7.23 -0.05 2.17
CA ALA A 112 8.43 0.53 1.56
C ALA A 112 9.68 0.12 2.37
N THR A 113 10.87 0.29 1.80
CA THR A 113 12.13 0.02 2.49
C THR A 113 13.18 1.07 2.14
N ASP A 114 14.00 1.43 3.12
CA ASP A 114 15.24 2.19 2.91
C ASP A 114 16.46 1.27 2.69
N GLY A 115 16.24 -0.04 2.61
CA GLY A 115 17.28 -1.07 2.54
C GLY A 115 17.68 -1.62 3.90
N GLN A 116 17.28 -0.99 5.01
CA GLN A 116 17.57 -1.45 6.37
C GLN A 116 16.28 -1.77 7.15
N PHE A 117 15.27 -0.93 7.04
CA PHE A 117 14.00 -1.04 7.75
C PHE A 117 12.83 -1.09 6.78
N LEU A 118 11.74 -1.71 7.23
CA LEU A 118 10.46 -1.64 6.54
C LEU A 118 9.65 -0.46 7.06
N TYR A 119 8.90 0.16 6.17
CA TYR A 119 8.00 1.27 6.47
C TYR A 119 6.60 0.95 5.96
N GLY A 120 5.57 1.26 6.73
CA GLY A 120 4.19 1.11 6.29
C GLY A 120 3.23 1.93 7.13
N GLY A 121 2.11 2.32 6.54
CA GLY A 121 1.05 3.06 7.24
C GLY A 121 -0.27 2.29 7.26
N ASN A 122 -1.11 2.59 8.24
CA ASN A 122 -2.32 1.81 8.55
C ASN A 122 -3.62 2.54 8.23
N ALA A 123 -3.65 3.29 7.13
CA ALA A 123 -4.73 4.20 6.79
C ALA A 123 -4.97 5.32 7.84
N THR A 124 -3.93 5.65 8.63
CA THR A 124 -3.88 6.84 9.49
C THR A 124 -2.64 7.68 9.15
N ALA A 125 -2.45 8.82 9.83
CA ALA A 125 -1.25 9.63 9.71
C ALA A 125 0.01 8.97 10.32
N THR A 126 -0.11 7.77 10.90
CA THR A 126 1.03 7.06 11.50
C THR A 126 1.74 6.20 10.46
N LEU A 127 3.04 6.42 10.34
CA LEU A 127 3.97 5.53 9.65
C LEU A 127 4.74 4.71 10.68
N TYR A 128 4.74 3.40 10.52
CA TYR A 128 5.51 2.47 11.33
C TYR A 128 6.84 2.18 10.65
N LYS A 129 7.94 2.40 11.37
CA LYS A 129 9.25 1.88 11.02
C LYS A 129 9.44 0.54 11.73
N MET A 130 9.77 -0.51 11.00
CA MET A 130 9.80 -1.89 11.49
C MET A 130 11.14 -2.53 11.18
N ASP A 131 11.66 -3.27 12.16
CA ASP A 131 12.81 -4.15 11.97
C ASP A 131 12.41 -5.35 11.08
N PRO A 132 13.08 -5.62 9.96
CA PRO A 132 12.65 -6.67 9.03
C PRO A 132 12.91 -8.09 9.56
N SER A 133 13.79 -8.27 10.54
CA SER A 133 14.10 -9.58 11.12
C SER A 133 13.06 -10.00 12.14
N THR A 134 12.61 -9.08 13.00
CA THR A 134 11.69 -9.33 14.12
C THR A 134 10.27 -8.79 13.89
N MET A 135 10.10 -7.92 12.90
CA MET A 135 8.88 -7.14 12.65
C MET A 135 8.42 -6.27 13.83
N ALA A 136 9.31 -6.03 14.81
CA ALA A 136 9.06 -5.09 15.88
C ALA A 136 9.01 -3.66 15.33
N THR A 137 8.04 -2.87 15.78
CA THR A 137 8.02 -1.42 15.53
C THR A 137 9.17 -0.79 16.29
N VAL A 138 10.12 -0.19 15.56
CA VAL A 138 11.26 0.52 16.13
C VAL A 138 10.97 2.00 16.33
N ALA A 139 10.05 2.57 15.54
CA ALA A 139 9.57 3.93 15.70
C ALA A 139 8.20 4.12 15.04
N THR A 140 7.46 5.12 15.51
CA THR A 140 6.29 5.66 14.82
C THR A 140 6.55 7.12 14.43
N ILE A 141 6.15 7.48 13.22
CA ILE A 141 6.36 8.81 12.65
C ILE A 141 4.99 9.35 12.25
N THR A 142 4.67 10.57 12.69
CA THR A 142 3.44 11.25 12.28
C THR A 142 3.68 12.00 10.97
N LEU A 143 2.90 11.67 9.95
CA LEU A 143 2.93 12.31 8.63
C LEU A 143 1.78 13.31 8.52
N THR A 144 2.09 14.59 8.57
CA THR A 144 1.09 15.66 8.51
C THR A 144 0.38 15.69 7.16
N GLY A 145 -0.92 15.98 7.13
CA GLY A 145 -1.64 16.23 5.88
C GLY A 145 -2.24 15.01 5.18
N GLY A 146 -2.01 13.77 5.64
CA GLY A 146 -2.72 12.63 5.04
C GLY A 146 -2.54 11.29 5.75
N SER A 147 -3.59 10.47 5.68
CA SER A 147 -3.51 9.06 6.04
C SER A 147 -2.69 8.27 5.01
N THR A 148 -2.05 7.19 5.47
CA THR A 148 -1.08 6.44 4.68
C THR A 148 -1.62 5.05 4.34
N ARG A 149 -1.94 4.85 3.06
CA ARG A 149 -2.38 3.58 2.49
C ARG A 149 -1.43 3.01 1.46
N ALA A 150 -0.72 3.87 0.75
CA ALA A 150 0.37 3.48 -0.15
C ALA A 150 1.64 4.24 0.24
N VAL A 151 2.80 3.60 0.08
CA VAL A 151 4.10 4.18 0.42
C VAL A 151 5.18 3.83 -0.59
N ALA A 152 6.10 4.75 -0.83
CA ALA A 152 7.32 4.49 -1.60
C ALA A 152 8.50 5.27 -1.00
N TYR A 153 9.63 4.61 -0.81
CA TYR A 153 10.84 5.27 -0.33
C TYR A 153 11.55 5.99 -1.48
N ASP A 154 11.94 7.25 -1.26
CA ASP A 154 12.74 8.07 -2.19
C ASP A 154 14.15 8.25 -1.59
N PRO A 155 15.14 7.43 -2.02
CA PRO A 155 16.51 7.55 -1.54
C PRO A 155 17.16 8.88 -1.93
N SER A 156 16.74 9.51 -3.04
CA SER A 156 17.30 10.77 -3.50
C SER A 156 16.92 11.95 -2.61
N ARG A 157 15.76 11.88 -1.95
CA ARG A 157 15.27 12.90 -1.01
C ARG A 157 15.32 12.48 0.45
N GLY A 158 15.74 11.25 0.75
CA GLY A 158 15.80 10.71 2.11
C GLY A 158 14.43 10.68 2.80
N GLY A 159 13.38 10.36 2.06
CA GLY A 159 12.01 10.49 2.51
C GLY A 159 11.08 9.40 2.00
N ILE A 160 9.83 9.47 2.42
CA ILE A 160 8.78 8.55 2.02
C ILE A 160 7.65 9.32 1.33
N TRP A 161 7.31 8.87 0.13
CA TRP A 161 6.08 9.23 -0.52
C TRP A 161 4.94 8.47 0.15
N ASN A 162 3.86 9.15 0.51
CA ASN A 162 2.67 8.55 1.10
C ASN A 162 1.40 9.16 0.53
N THR A 163 0.32 8.38 0.52
CA THR A 163 -1.01 8.86 0.14
C THR A 163 -2.11 8.02 0.78
N ASN A 164 -3.29 8.61 0.90
CA ASN A 164 -4.52 7.90 1.25
C ASN A 164 -5.15 7.30 -0.03
N PHE A 165 -6.30 6.64 0.10
CA PHE A 165 -7.03 6.04 -1.00
C PHE A 165 -7.40 7.11 -2.04
N SER A 166 -7.90 8.24 -1.55
CA SER A 166 -8.18 9.44 -2.33
C SER A 166 -7.33 10.62 -1.85
N GLY A 167 -7.25 11.68 -2.66
CA GLY A 167 -6.55 12.91 -2.31
C GLY A 167 -5.12 13.00 -2.84
N ASN A 168 -4.32 13.87 -2.24
CA ASN A 168 -2.98 14.19 -2.73
C ASN A 168 -1.93 13.13 -2.36
N ILE A 169 -0.78 13.21 -3.01
CA ILE A 169 0.42 12.44 -2.68
C ILE A 169 1.39 13.39 -1.97
N PHE A 170 1.98 12.95 -0.88
CA PHE A 170 2.89 13.75 -0.08
C PHE A 170 4.26 13.09 0.00
N LEU A 171 5.32 13.88 0.05
CA LEU A 171 6.65 13.44 0.45
C LEU A 171 6.91 13.96 1.86
N HIS A 172 7.29 13.05 2.75
CA HIS A 172 7.75 13.39 4.08
C HIS A 172 9.18 12.91 4.30
N SER A 173 9.96 13.66 5.08
CA SER A 173 11.19 13.12 5.66
C SER A 173 10.89 11.96 6.62
N LEU A 174 11.91 11.15 6.92
CA LEU A 174 11.79 10.07 7.92
C LEU A 174 11.63 10.58 9.37
N THR A 175 11.59 11.89 9.59
CA THR A 175 11.23 12.52 10.87
C THR A 175 9.83 13.14 10.86
N GLY A 176 9.08 13.03 9.77
CA GLY A 176 7.68 13.48 9.66
C GLY A 176 7.49 14.90 9.11
N THR A 177 8.56 15.61 8.75
CA THR A 177 8.46 16.92 8.08
C THR A 177 7.93 16.75 6.66
N LEU A 178 6.87 17.46 6.28
CA LEU A 178 6.36 17.54 4.91
C LEU A 178 7.37 18.28 4.02
N LEU A 179 7.80 17.64 2.94
CA LEU A 179 8.77 18.17 1.98
C LEU A 179 8.12 18.58 0.67
N GLN A 180 7.09 17.85 0.23
CA GLN A 180 6.43 18.11 -1.04
C GLN A 180 4.99 17.60 -1.05
N THR A 181 4.13 18.27 -1.81
CA THR A 181 2.77 17.82 -2.13
C THR A 181 2.59 17.77 -3.64
N ILE A 182 2.07 16.65 -4.14
CA ILE A 182 1.60 16.48 -5.52
C ILE A 182 0.07 16.36 -5.49
N THR A 183 -0.61 17.29 -6.17
CA THR A 183 -2.06 17.21 -6.36
C THR A 183 -2.37 16.07 -7.33
N SER A 184 -3.24 15.14 -6.93
CA SER A 184 -3.57 13.96 -7.74
C SER A 184 -5.08 13.82 -7.92
N PRO A 185 -5.59 13.64 -9.16
CA PRO A 185 -7.00 13.39 -9.41
C PRO A 185 -7.40 11.92 -9.16
N LEU A 186 -6.43 11.03 -8.89
CA LEU A 186 -6.68 9.60 -8.73
C LEU A 186 -7.50 9.32 -7.46
N THR A 187 -8.49 8.44 -7.57
CA THR A 187 -9.51 8.24 -6.52
C THR A 187 -9.32 6.99 -5.68
N GLY A 188 -8.46 6.05 -6.08
CA GLY A 188 -8.24 4.79 -5.36
C GLY A 188 -6.78 4.33 -5.33
N LYS A 189 -5.86 5.20 -4.88
CA LYS A 189 -4.44 4.90 -4.78
C LYS A 189 -4.17 3.83 -3.72
N TYR A 190 -3.60 2.69 -4.12
CA TYR A 190 -3.40 1.53 -3.26
C TYR A 190 -2.19 0.67 -3.67
N GLY A 191 -1.03 1.32 -3.64
CA GLY A 191 0.28 0.78 -4.00
C GLY A 191 1.09 1.85 -4.72
N MET A 192 2.34 2.06 -4.30
CA MET A 192 3.23 3.01 -4.96
C MET A 192 4.67 2.48 -5.04
N ALA A 193 5.38 2.87 -6.09
CA ALA A 193 6.83 2.66 -6.20
C ALA A 193 7.50 3.94 -6.71
N TYR A 194 8.71 4.19 -6.20
CA TYR A 194 9.57 5.26 -6.66
C TYR A 194 10.53 4.72 -7.72
N ASP A 195 10.71 5.48 -8.79
CA ASP A 195 11.62 5.15 -9.88
C ASP A 195 12.48 6.36 -10.22
N SER A 196 13.79 6.16 -10.22
CA SER A 196 14.76 7.15 -10.67
C SER A 196 15.84 6.48 -11.47
N VAL A 197 15.96 6.86 -12.74
CA VAL A 197 17.08 6.48 -13.60
C VAL A 197 18.02 7.68 -13.71
N PRO A 198 19.33 7.53 -13.47
CA PRO A 198 20.28 8.62 -13.66
C PRO A 198 20.15 9.27 -15.04
N GLY A 199 20.04 10.60 -15.08
CA GLY A 199 19.86 11.37 -16.30
C GLY A 199 18.43 11.44 -16.84
N GLN A 200 17.45 10.82 -16.15
CA GLN A 200 16.03 10.92 -16.46
C GLN A 200 15.28 11.63 -15.32
N PRO A 201 14.08 12.19 -15.57
CA PRO A 201 13.19 12.59 -14.50
C PRO A 201 12.89 11.40 -13.58
N ALA A 202 12.59 11.70 -12.32
CA ALA A 202 12.16 10.69 -11.36
C ALA A 202 10.62 10.65 -11.29
N TYR A 203 10.10 9.46 -11.01
CA TYR A 203 8.69 9.13 -11.15
C TYR A 203 8.15 8.41 -9.92
N LEU A 204 6.84 8.53 -9.75
CA LEU A 204 6.05 7.61 -8.95
C LEU A 204 5.19 6.75 -9.86
N TRP A 205 5.28 5.44 -9.68
CA TRP A 205 4.34 4.48 -10.19
C TRP A 205 3.23 4.31 -9.16
N VAL A 206 1.98 4.62 -9.55
CA VAL A 206 0.84 4.65 -8.63
C VAL A 206 -0.24 3.71 -9.13
N TRP A 207 -0.55 2.70 -8.32
CA TRP A 207 -1.66 1.80 -8.57
C TRP A 207 -2.97 2.48 -8.16
N ASN A 208 -3.91 2.59 -9.11
CA ASN A 208 -5.23 3.17 -8.90
C ASN A 208 -6.31 2.10 -9.08
N GLN A 209 -6.99 1.80 -8.00
CA GLN A 209 -8.18 0.98 -7.96
C GLN A 209 -9.39 1.84 -8.34
N VAL A 210 -9.93 1.64 -9.54
CA VAL A 210 -11.10 2.39 -9.99
C VAL A 210 -12.32 1.96 -9.17
N THR A 211 -12.82 2.88 -8.35
CA THR A 211 -14.00 2.63 -7.50
C THR A 211 -15.24 2.47 -8.39
N GLY A 212 -15.92 1.32 -8.30
CA GLY A 212 -17.10 1.01 -9.11
C GLY A 212 -16.81 0.52 -10.53
N GLY A 213 -15.54 0.35 -10.90
CA GLY A 213 -15.12 -0.24 -12.17
C GLY A 213 -14.57 -1.66 -12.01
N LEU A 214 -14.37 -2.35 -13.15
CA LEU A 214 -13.72 -3.67 -13.21
C LEU A 214 -12.21 -3.60 -13.48
N SER A 215 -11.68 -2.40 -13.79
CA SER A 215 -10.30 -2.23 -14.25
C SER A 215 -9.50 -1.43 -13.23
N ASN A 216 -8.40 -2.01 -12.76
CA ASN A 216 -7.36 -1.25 -12.07
C ASN A 216 -6.39 -0.66 -13.11
N SER A 217 -5.73 0.44 -12.78
CA SER A 217 -4.79 1.12 -13.66
C SER A 217 -3.49 1.45 -12.94
N LEU A 218 -2.39 1.43 -13.68
CA LEU A 218 -1.08 1.87 -13.21
C LEU A 218 -0.75 3.21 -13.87
N HIS A 219 -0.49 4.23 -13.05
CA HIS A 219 -0.20 5.58 -13.49
C HIS A 219 1.26 5.93 -13.22
N LYS A 220 1.90 6.64 -14.16
CA LYS A 220 3.26 7.15 -14.02
C LYS A 220 3.20 8.66 -13.78
N ILE A 221 3.66 9.12 -12.63
CA ILE A 221 3.57 10.53 -12.22
C ILE A 221 4.97 11.11 -12.11
N ASN A 222 5.25 12.18 -12.86
CA ASN A 222 6.49 12.93 -12.76
C ASN A 222 6.53 13.67 -11.42
N ILE A 223 7.53 13.39 -10.58
CA ILE A 223 7.53 13.93 -9.22
C ILE A 223 7.83 15.43 -9.17
N ALA A 224 8.48 16.00 -10.19
CA ALA A 224 8.81 17.42 -10.19
C ALA A 224 7.60 18.29 -10.58
N THR A 225 6.78 17.81 -11.52
CA THR A 225 5.66 18.56 -12.08
C THR A 225 4.30 18.11 -11.54
N GLY A 226 4.21 16.89 -10.98
CA GLY A 226 2.96 16.23 -10.63
C GLY A 226 2.13 15.78 -11.83
N ALA A 227 2.64 15.93 -13.06
CA ALA A 227 1.94 15.53 -14.27
C ALA A 227 1.97 14.01 -14.43
N GLU A 228 0.84 13.45 -14.86
CA GLU A 228 0.79 12.08 -15.34
C GLU A 228 1.41 12.00 -16.74
N GLU A 229 2.30 11.04 -16.94
CA GLU A 229 2.89 10.74 -18.24
C GLU A 229 2.22 9.51 -18.83
N VAL A 230 1.79 9.63 -20.09
CA VAL A 230 1.24 8.52 -20.86
C VAL A 230 2.42 7.63 -21.27
N ASN A 231 2.33 6.33 -20.95
CA ASN A 231 3.33 5.33 -21.33
C ASN A 231 3.47 5.18 -22.84
#